data_AF-C1DB00-F1
#
_entry.id   AF-C1DB00-F1
#
_cell.length_a   1.000
_cell.length_b   1.000
_cell.length_c   1.000
_cell.angle_alpha   90.00
_cell.angle_beta   90.00
_cell.angle_gamma   90.00
#
_symmetry.space_group_name_H-M   'P 1'
#
loop_
_entity.id
_entity.type
_entity.pdbx_description
1 polymer ?
#
loop_
_entity_poly.entity_id
_entity_poly.type
_entity_poly.pdbx_seq_one_letter_code
_entity_poly.pdbx_strand_id
1 'polypeptide(L)'
;MAAPSRYALLLRLASERTDRAAKQLGQSQQRLQAAEAKLMQLSQYLGEYRQQRLARASQGMGALQWNDFQRFLERLEDAERSQQRDCEWCRQAVEQARQQWQEARQHQRAMETLTEQEAMRLLAEQTRREQKQTDELATRAFMRKD
;
A
#
# COMPACT_ATOMS: atom_id res chain seq x y z
N MET A 1 19.47 29.80 7.20
CA MET A 1 18.09 29.26 7.18
C MET A 1 17.83 28.60 8.52
N ALA A 2 16.73 28.89 9.20
CA ALA A 2 16.41 28.24 10.47
C ALA A 2 16.24 26.73 10.25
N ALA A 3 16.81 25.92 11.15
CA ALA A 3 16.64 24.47 11.10
C ALA A 3 15.15 24.11 11.15
N PRO A 4 14.67 23.15 10.33
CA PRO A 4 13.27 22.75 10.36
C PRO A 4 12.88 22.29 11.77
N SER A 5 11.70 22.72 12.25
CA SER A 5 11.17 22.28 13.54
C SER A 5 11.20 20.74 13.63
N ARG A 6 11.51 20.20 14.80
CA ARG A 6 11.56 18.74 15.05
C ARG A 6 10.30 18.04 14.54
N TYR A 7 9.13 18.66 14.70
CA TYR A 7 7.85 18.13 14.21
C TYR A 7 7.75 18.10 12.69
N ALA A 8 8.30 19.10 11.99
CA ALA A 8 8.35 19.11 10.53
C ALA A 8 9.23 17.97 9.99
N LEU A 9 10.34 17.66 10.66
CA LEU A 9 11.17 16.49 10.31
C LEU A 9 10.41 15.17 10.55
N LEU A 10 9.74 15.04 11.69
CA LEU A 10 8.96 13.84 12.01
C LEU A 10 7.78 13.64 11.04
N LEU A 11 7.10 14.72 10.66
CA LEU A 11 6.04 14.69 9.65
C LEU A 11 6.59 14.25 8.30
N ARG A 12 7.73 14.79 7.87
CA ARG A 12 8.37 14.36 6.61
C ARG A 12 8.70 12.86 6.64
N LEU A 13 9.32 12.37 7.70
CA LEU A 13 9.64 10.95 7.85
C LEU A 13 8.38 10.08 7.86
N ALA A 14 7.30 10.54 8.50
CA ALA A 14 6.02 9.84 8.50
C ALA A 14 5.40 9.80 7.09
N SER A 15 5.44 10.91 6.34
CA SER A 15 4.98 10.96 4.94
C SER A 15 5.78 10.00 4.06
N GLU A 16 7.11 10.01 4.15
CA GLU A 16 7.96 9.10 3.38
C GLU A 16 7.66 7.62 3.69
N ARG A 17 7.33 7.30 4.96
CA ARG A 17 6.89 5.94 5.34
C ARG A 17 5.54 5.58 4.74
N THR A 18 4.55 6.48 4.80
CA THR A 18 3.24 6.26 4.18
C THR A 18 3.36 6.04 2.68
N ASP A 19 4.17 6.83 1.99
CA ASP A 19 4.38 6.69 0.54
C ASP A 19 5.04 5.36 0.17
N ARG A 20 6.02 4.91 0.98
CA ARG A 20 6.63 3.58 0.80
C ARG A 20 5.61 2.47 1.02
N ALA A 21 4.80 2.55 2.08
CA ALA A 21 3.76 1.56 2.34
C ALA A 21 2.69 1.53 1.24
N ALA A 22 2.32 2.70 0.69
CA ALA A 22 1.39 2.79 -0.44
C ALA A 22 1.95 2.11 -1.70
N LYS A 23 3.24 2.31 -1.99
CA LYS A 23 3.92 1.62 -3.10
C LYS A 23 3.92 0.10 -2.90
N GLN A 24 4.20 -0.38 -1.69
CA GLN A 24 4.19 -1.82 -1.37
C GLN A 24 2.79 -2.43 -1.51
N LEU A 25 1.75 -1.71 -1.09
CA LEU A 25 0.36 -2.11 -1.29
C LEU A 25 0.04 -2.22 -2.78
N GLY A 26 0.40 -1.22 -3.59
CA GLY A 26 0.21 -1.26 -5.04
C GLY A 26 0.93 -2.43 -5.72
N GLN A 27 2.19 -2.69 -5.34
CA GLN A 27 2.95 -3.83 -5.85
C GLN A 27 2.31 -5.17 -5.48
N SER A 28 1.80 -5.30 -4.24
CA SER A 28 1.12 -6.51 -3.78
C SER A 28 -0.19 -6.74 -4.54
N GLN A 29 -0.95 -5.68 -4.81
CA GLN A 29 -2.18 -5.75 -5.62
C GLN A 29 -1.89 -6.18 -7.06
N GLN A 30 -0.83 -5.64 -7.68
CA GLN A 30 -0.42 -6.05 -9.03
C GLN A 30 -0.03 -7.53 -9.07
N ARG A 31 0.68 -8.03 -8.06
CA ARG A 31 1.03 -9.46 -7.95
C ARG A 31 -0.20 -10.34 -7.81
N LEU A 32 -1.18 -9.92 -7.01
CA LEU A 32 -2.45 -10.63 -6.88
C LEU A 32 -3.19 -10.69 -8.22
N GLN A 33 -3.32 -9.56 -8.92
CA GLN A 33 -3.97 -9.53 -10.24
C GLN A 33 -3.29 -10.46 -11.25
N ALA A 34 -1.95 -10.46 -11.28
CA ALA A 34 -1.18 -11.35 -12.15
C ALA A 34 -1.39 -12.83 -11.79
N ALA A 35 -1.43 -13.16 -10.49
CA ALA A 35 -1.68 -14.53 -10.04
C ALA A 35 -3.10 -15.00 -10.39
N GLU A 36 -4.11 -14.14 -10.22
CA GLU A 36 -5.51 -14.44 -10.55
C GLU A 36 -5.71 -14.58 -12.08
N ALA A 37 -5.06 -13.73 -12.88
CA ALA A 37 -5.08 -13.86 -14.33
C ALA A 37 -4.48 -15.18 -14.80
N LYS A 38 -3.35 -15.60 -14.21
CA LYS A 38 -2.74 -16.91 -14.51
C LYS A 38 -3.62 -18.08 -14.07
N LEU A 39 -4.28 -17.98 -12.92
CA LEU A 39 -5.24 -19.00 -12.48
C LEU A 39 -6.38 -19.14 -13.48
N MET A 40 -6.97 -18.02 -13.92
CA MET A 40 -8.03 -18.02 -14.93
C MET A 40 -7.58 -18.70 -16.24
N GLN A 41 -6.37 -18.38 -16.72
CA GLN A 41 -5.81 -19.03 -17.91
C GLN A 41 -5.66 -20.54 -17.74
N LEU A 42 -5.16 -21.00 -16.59
CA LEU A 42 -5.03 -22.43 -16.29
C LEU A 42 -6.40 -23.11 -16.25
N SER A 43 -7.39 -22.53 -15.56
CA SER A 43 -8.74 -23.07 -15.46
C SER A 43 -9.42 -23.16 -16.84
N GLN A 44 -9.26 -22.12 -17.68
CA GLN A 44 -9.79 -22.14 -19.04
C GLN A 44 -9.13 -23.24 -19.89
N TYR A 45 -7.80 -23.30 -19.88
CA TYR A 45 -7.05 -24.29 -20.64
C TYR A 45 -7.42 -25.72 -20.21
N LEU A 46 -7.58 -25.95 -18.91
CA LEU A 46 -7.97 -27.24 -18.35
C LEU A 46 -9.38 -27.66 -18.80
N GLY A 47 -10.32 -26.70 -18.83
CA GLY A 47 -11.66 -26.90 -19.38
C GLY A 47 -11.64 -27.28 -20.86
N GLU A 48 -10.93 -26.52 -21.68
CA GLU A 48 -10.76 -26.79 -23.12
C GLU A 48 -10.10 -28.16 -23.36
N TYR A 49 -9.08 -28.48 -22.57
CA TYR A 49 -8.35 -29.75 -22.68
C TYR A 49 -9.24 -30.96 -22.34
N ARG A 50 -10.08 -30.85 -21.30
CA ARG A 50 -11.08 -31.87 -20.96
C ARG A 50 -12.15 -32.04 -22.06
N GLN A 51 -12.56 -30.96 -22.73
CA GLN A 51 -13.53 -31.04 -23.83
C GLN A 51 -12.93 -31.71 -25.08
N GLN A 52 -11.71 -31.32 -25.48
CA GLN A 52 -11.01 -31.95 -26.60
C GLN A 52 -10.84 -33.45 -26.40
N ARG A 53 -10.60 -33.88 -25.16
CA ARG A 53 -10.57 -35.30 -24.80
C ARG A 53 -11.88 -36.02 -25.06
N LEU A 54 -13.00 -35.46 -24.61
CA LEU A 54 -14.33 -36.07 -24.80
C LEU A 54 -14.62 -36.28 -26.29
N ALA A 55 -14.25 -35.30 -27.12
CA ALA A 55 -14.40 -35.38 -28.57
C ALA A 55 -13.48 -36.44 -29.23
N ARG A 56 -12.26 -36.64 -28.74
CA ARG A 56 -11.35 -37.68 -29.26
C ARG A 56 -11.70 -39.08 -28.74
N ALA A 57 -12.18 -39.19 -27.51
CA ALA A 57 -12.61 -40.46 -26.92
C ALA A 57 -13.81 -41.06 -27.68
N SER A 58 -14.75 -40.22 -28.14
CA SER A 58 -15.88 -40.68 -28.97
C SER A 58 -15.48 -41.18 -30.36
N GLN A 59 -14.27 -40.89 -30.82
CA GLN A 59 -13.72 -41.34 -32.11
C GLN A 59 -12.87 -42.61 -31.99
N GLY A 60 -12.72 -43.17 -30.78
CA GLY A 60 -11.87 -44.32 -30.50
C GLY A 60 -10.41 -43.91 -30.24
N MET A 61 -10.00 -43.93 -28.97
CA MET A 61 -8.65 -43.57 -28.54
C MET A 61 -7.86 -44.81 -28.09
N GLY A 62 -6.60 -44.92 -28.51
CA GLY A 62 -5.71 -46.01 -28.08
C GLY A 62 -5.25 -45.86 -26.62
N ALA A 63 -4.98 -46.99 -25.94
CA ALA A 63 -4.64 -47.02 -24.52
C ALA A 63 -3.41 -46.18 -24.13
N LEU A 64 -2.40 -46.07 -25.02
CA LEU A 64 -1.22 -45.24 -24.80
C LEU A 64 -1.57 -43.74 -24.77
N GLN A 65 -2.36 -43.28 -25.76
CA GLN A 65 -2.82 -41.89 -25.85
C GLN A 65 -3.71 -41.51 -24.67
N TRP A 66 -4.49 -42.48 -24.16
CA TRP A 66 -5.27 -42.30 -22.94
C TRP A 66 -4.38 -42.07 -21.72
N ASN A 67 -3.31 -42.86 -21.56
CA ASN A 67 -2.40 -42.74 -20.42
C ASN A 67 -1.65 -41.39 -20.45
N ASP A 68 -1.12 -41.00 -21.61
CA ASP A 68 -0.42 -39.72 -21.78
C ASP A 68 -1.33 -38.53 -21.45
N PHE A 69 -2.61 -38.62 -21.86
CA PHE A 69 -3.62 -37.63 -21.53
C PHE A 69 -3.82 -37.51 -20.01
N GLN A 70 -4.05 -38.63 -19.31
CA GLN A 70 -4.31 -38.61 -17.86
C GLN A 70 -3.14 -37.99 -17.10
N ARG A 71 -1.90 -38.37 -17.45
CA ARG A 71 -0.70 -37.78 -16.80
C ARG A 71 -0.55 -36.28 -17.05
N PHE A 72 -0.95 -35.78 -18.22
CA PHE A 72 -0.90 -34.35 -18.48
C PHE A 72 -2.02 -33.61 -17.75
N LEU A 73 -3.22 -34.19 -17.68
CA LEU A 73 -4.33 -33.64 -16.91
C LEU A 73 -3.97 -33.53 -15.42
N GLU A 74 -3.41 -34.57 -14.82
CA GLU A 74 -2.95 -34.57 -13.43
C GLU A 74 -1.95 -33.43 -13.17
N ARG A 75 -0.97 -33.27 -14.07
CA ARG A 75 0.01 -32.18 -13.98
C ARG A 75 -0.62 -30.79 -14.08
N LEU A 76 -1.63 -30.62 -14.93
CA LEU A 76 -2.36 -29.35 -15.04
C LEU A 76 -3.19 -29.06 -13.79
N GLU A 77 -3.86 -30.07 -13.25
CA GLU A 77 -4.64 -29.95 -12.02
C GLU A 77 -3.74 -29.63 -10.82
N ASP A 78 -2.55 -30.24 -10.74
CA ASP A 78 -1.53 -29.88 -9.76
C ASP A 78 -1.05 -28.44 -9.90
N ALA A 79 -0.81 -27.99 -11.13
CA ALA A 79 -0.42 -26.62 -11.42
C ALA A 79 -1.53 -25.61 -11.04
N GLU A 80 -2.80 -25.93 -11.33
CA GLU A 80 -3.95 -25.12 -10.94
C GLU A 80 -4.08 -25.04 -9.42
N ARG A 81 -3.98 -26.18 -8.71
CA ARG A 81 -3.97 -26.20 -7.23
C ARG A 81 -2.83 -25.38 -6.65
N SER A 82 -1.64 -25.42 -7.26
CA SER A 82 -0.52 -24.58 -6.83
C SER A 82 -0.82 -23.11 -7.04
N GLN A 83 -1.36 -22.75 -8.20
CA GLN A 83 -1.69 -21.38 -8.54
C GLN A 83 -2.81 -20.82 -7.63
N GLN A 84 -3.76 -21.65 -7.20
CA GLN A 84 -4.77 -21.26 -6.21
C GLN A 84 -4.14 -20.88 -4.87
N ARG A 85 -3.17 -21.67 -4.38
CA ARG A 85 -2.41 -21.35 -3.16
C ARG A 85 -1.61 -20.07 -3.32
N ASP A 86 -1.00 -19.85 -4.49
CA ASP A 86 -0.26 -18.61 -4.78
C ASP A 86 -1.20 -17.39 -4.74
N CYS A 87 -2.42 -17.50 -5.29
CA CYS A 87 -3.43 -16.45 -5.19
C CYS A 87 -3.79 -16.16 -3.73
N GLU A 88 -4.02 -17.19 -2.91
CA GLU A 88 -4.31 -17.02 -1.47
C GLU A 88 -3.18 -16.31 -0.74
N TRP A 89 -1.92 -16.70 -1.00
CA TRP A 89 -0.75 -16.04 -0.43
C TRP A 89 -0.67 -14.57 -0.87
N CYS A 90 -0.89 -14.27 -2.15
CA CYS A 90 -0.95 -12.89 -2.64
C CYS A 90 -2.08 -12.08 -1.99
N ARG A 91 -3.26 -12.67 -1.74
CA ARG A 91 -4.35 -11.99 -1.02
C ARG A 91 -3.94 -11.64 0.40
N GLN A 92 -3.32 -12.57 1.11
CA GLN A 92 -2.80 -12.31 2.46
C GLN A 92 -1.74 -11.21 2.46
N ALA A 93 -0.84 -11.20 1.47
CA ALA A 93 0.17 -10.15 1.33
C ALA A 93 -0.46 -8.77 1.08
N VAL A 94 -1.52 -8.68 0.26
CA VAL A 94 -2.28 -7.44 0.05
C VAL A 94 -2.89 -6.94 1.36
N GLU A 95 -3.49 -7.82 2.15
CA GLU A 95 -4.11 -7.42 3.42
C GLU A 95 -3.07 -6.97 4.45
N GLN A 96 -1.92 -7.64 4.54
CA GLN A 96 -0.81 -7.20 5.38
C GLN A 96 -0.26 -5.83 4.93
N ALA A 97 -0.05 -5.63 3.64
CA ALA A 97 0.41 -4.34 3.10
C ALA A 97 -0.62 -3.23 3.33
N ARG A 98 -1.91 -3.55 3.26
CA ARG A 98 -3.02 -2.63 3.55
C ARG A 98 -2.98 -2.18 5.01
N GLN A 99 -2.81 -3.11 5.95
CA GLN A 99 -2.69 -2.80 7.39
C GLN A 99 -1.49 -1.90 7.66
N GLN A 100 -0.32 -2.23 7.12
CA GLN A 100 0.89 -1.41 7.27
C GLN A 100 0.71 0.01 6.71
N TRP A 101 0.04 0.15 5.57
CA TRP A 101 -0.27 1.46 5.01
C TRP A 101 -1.25 2.26 5.89
N GLN A 102 -2.27 1.61 6.44
CA GLN A 102 -3.22 2.25 7.35
C GLN A 102 -2.53 2.74 8.63
N GLU A 103 -1.67 1.93 9.25
CA GLU A 103 -0.89 2.31 10.43
C GLU A 103 0.05 3.49 10.13
N ALA A 104 0.79 3.44 9.02
CA ALA A 104 1.65 4.53 8.59
C ALA A 104 0.86 5.83 8.37
N ARG A 105 -0.32 5.73 7.75
CA ARG A 105 -1.19 6.88 7.49
C ARG A 105 -1.76 7.46 8.79
N GLN A 106 -2.14 6.63 9.76
CA GLN A 106 -2.57 7.09 11.08
C GLN A 106 -1.45 7.83 11.80
N HIS A 107 -0.24 7.29 11.79
CA HIS A 107 0.93 7.96 12.38
C HIS A 107 1.24 9.30 11.68
N GLN A 108 1.17 9.35 10.35
CA GLN A 108 1.32 10.60 9.60
C GLN A 108 0.30 11.65 10.05
N ARG A 109 -0.98 11.29 10.13
CA ARG A 109 -2.04 12.22 10.59
C ARG A 109 -1.76 12.76 11.99
N ALA A 110 -1.29 11.91 12.91
CA ALA A 110 -0.90 12.35 14.25
C ALA A 110 0.25 13.39 14.20
N MET A 111 1.24 13.18 13.33
CA MET A 111 2.33 14.16 13.15
C MET A 111 1.87 15.45 12.47
N GLU A 112 0.90 15.39 11.55
CA GLU A 112 0.27 16.57 10.94
C GLU A 112 -0.36 17.44 12.02
N THR A 113 -1.18 16.84 12.89
CA THR A 113 -1.83 17.53 14.02
C THR A 113 -0.82 18.16 14.98
N LEU A 114 0.22 17.43 15.37
CA LEU A 114 1.25 17.97 16.28
C LEU A 114 2.05 19.12 15.64
N THR A 115 2.31 19.04 14.35
CA THR A 115 3.03 20.10 13.62
C THR A 115 2.19 21.37 13.55
N GLU A 116 0.88 21.25 13.29
CA GLU A 116 -0.05 22.37 13.28
C GLU A 116 -0.16 23.03 14.66
N GLN A 117 -0.30 22.24 15.73
CA GLN A 117 -0.35 22.73 17.10
C GLN A 117 0.93 23.50 17.49
N GLU A 118 2.12 22.98 17.14
CA GLU A 118 3.37 23.69 17.40
C GLU A 118 3.45 25.00 16.61
N ALA A 119 3.01 25.01 15.35
CA ALA A 119 2.99 26.23 14.54
C ALA A 119 2.09 27.32 15.17
N MET A 120 0.91 26.93 15.65
CA MET A 120 0.00 27.84 16.38
C MET A 120 0.64 28.37 17.67
N ARG A 121 1.33 27.51 18.44
CA ARG A 121 2.00 27.93 19.68
C ARG A 121 3.12 28.93 19.41
N LEU A 122 3.96 28.67 18.40
CA LEU A 122 5.04 29.57 18.01
C LEU A 122 4.52 30.92 17.53
N LEU A 123 3.43 30.92 16.75
CA LEU A 123 2.79 32.16 16.31
C LEU A 123 2.27 32.98 17.50
N ALA A 124 1.58 32.34 18.45
CA ALA A 124 1.08 33.02 19.65
C ALA A 124 2.21 33.58 20.52
N GLU A 125 3.31 32.83 20.69
CA GLU A 125 4.51 33.31 21.39
C GLU A 125 5.14 34.51 20.69
N GLN A 126 5.21 34.50 19.35
CA GLN A 126 5.73 35.60 18.56
C GLN A 126 4.86 36.85 18.68
N THR A 127 3.54 36.73 18.49
CA THR A 127 2.60 37.86 18.65
C THR A 127 2.69 38.47 20.04
N ARG A 128 2.80 37.65 21.10
CA ARG A 128 2.97 38.14 22.47
C ARG A 128 4.28 38.92 22.67
N ARG A 129 5.37 38.48 22.04
CA ARG A 129 6.67 39.19 22.09
C ARG A 129 6.60 40.52 21.34
N GLU A 130 6.00 40.55 20.16
CA GLU A 130 5.83 41.75 19.33
C GLU A 130 4.95 42.80 20.03
N GLN A 131 3.84 42.37 20.65
CA GLN A 131 2.97 43.24 21.44
C GLN A 131 3.74 43.87 22.60
N LYS A 132 4.46 43.07 23.39
CA LYS A 132 5.27 43.57 24.51
C LYS A 132 6.32 44.59 24.06
N GLN A 133 7.01 44.34 22.95
CA GLN A 133 7.99 45.29 22.40
C GLN A 133 7.33 46.61 21.97
N THR A 134 6.16 46.53 21.35
CA THR A 134 5.39 47.71 20.93
C THR A 134 4.94 48.54 22.13
N ASP A 135 4.43 47.89 23.18
CA ASP A 135 4.00 48.56 24.41
C ASP A 135 5.17 49.24 25.16
N GLU A 136 6.34 48.59 25.20
CA GLU A 136 7.56 49.17 25.78
C GLU A 136 8.03 50.41 25.01
N LEU A 137 8.00 50.37 23.67
CA LEU A 137 8.34 51.51 22.82
C LEU A 137 7.36 52.67 23.00
N ALA A 138 6.05 52.38 23.04
CA ALA A 138 5.02 53.37 23.27
C ALA A 138 5.19 54.06 24.64
N THR A 139 5.47 53.28 25.69
CA THR A 139 5.71 53.78 27.04
C THR A 139 6.96 54.68 27.10
N ARG A 140 8.07 54.28 26.47
CA ARG A 140 9.29 55.10 26.37
C ARG A 140 9.08 56.39 25.58
N ALA A 141 8.27 56.34 24.52
CA ALA A 141 7.94 57.52 23.72
C ALA A 141 7.07 58.51 24.52
N PHE A 142 6.13 58.00 25.31
CA PHE A 142 5.30 58.80 26.22
C PHE A 142 6.16 59.50 27.28
N MET A 143 7.01 58.76 28.00
CA MET A 143 7.90 59.31 29.03
C MET A 143 8.94 60.34 28.53
N ARG A 144 9.16 60.45 27.21
CA ARG A 144 10.07 61.43 26.61
C ARG A 144 9.38 62.73 26.19
N LYS A 145 8.05 62.78 26.22
CA LYS A 145 7.24 63.93 25.81
C LYS A 145 6.80 64.81 26.98
N ASP A 146 6.97 64.33 28.21
CA ASP A 146 6.87 65.07 29.46
C ASP A 146 8.26 65.56 29.91
#